data_AF-F7E2B6-F1
#
_entry.id   AF-F7E2B6-F1
#
_cell.length_a   1.000
_cell.length_b   1.000
_cell.length_c   1.000
_cell.angle_alpha   90.00
_cell.angle_beta   90.00
_cell.angle_gamma   90.00
#
_symmetry.space_group_name_H-M   'P 1'
#
loop_
_entity.id
_entity.type
_entity.pdbx_description
1 polymer ?
#
loop_
_entity_poly.entity_id
_entity_poly.type
_entity_poly.pdbx_seq_one_letter_code
_entity_poly.pdbx_strand_id
1 'polypeptide(L)'
;DKTPGEVLQCVIDGLFKQWIPNTNFETGSNWDRNQTPCVGATARFEAQEVAGRGGKGGELSYLPLDAEFILGPGAGFGAFDGEFDPGCDPGSVARFLGAGRHSWLDPTLWLSASSLDDLEQGPHLFSVDEERIPCRHDDVIFPAETSFRVDVGSAGRTIEVRSVSILGQKFTREEDLSEYLGTSSGRLQFWGGGSLRVDPTPCSDPSGCLCGNTELRPQICAALLQSNAGGPCPRLSCQVPLMPVGQCCEMCGAVLTLEYTTDFDLERYRARLLHTFLNLPQHAGVQMAISKVQRPPATLEPRSHQPEPEIQIVLADALVGPEAGRAAERLGQDLLGDIAQHGEAFGIASGQAQTSSGSQMAEGHRARPAGLVAGISAGLLLGLLLVGGGLLLLLQRKGLIRSLTPSPSANPFLSCLGSHH
;
A
#
# COMPACT_ATOMS: atom_id res chain seq x y z
N ASP A 1 -48.52 4.02 15.68
CA ASP A 1 -47.60 3.33 14.77
C ASP A 1 -46.44 4.23 14.38
N LYS A 2 -45.33 4.11 15.11
CA LYS A 2 -44.02 4.62 14.71
C LYS A 2 -43.17 3.41 14.37
N THR A 3 -42.85 3.25 13.10
CA THR A 3 -41.87 2.28 12.61
C THR A 3 -40.49 2.60 13.20
N PRO A 4 -39.77 1.63 13.79
CA PRO A 4 -38.43 1.85 14.31
C PRO A 4 -37.37 1.65 13.23
N GLY A 5 -36.48 2.63 13.12
CA GLY A 5 -35.05 2.48 12.83
C GLY A 5 -34.67 1.92 11.46
N GLU A 6 -34.57 2.79 10.46
CA GLU A 6 -33.52 2.61 9.44
C GLU A 6 -32.17 2.68 10.16
N VAL A 7 -31.51 1.53 10.27
CA VAL A 7 -30.10 1.46 10.61
C VAL A 7 -29.38 2.21 9.50
N LEU A 8 -28.78 3.36 9.81
CA LEU A 8 -27.82 4.00 8.93
C LEU A 8 -26.69 2.98 8.68
N GLN A 9 -26.76 2.29 7.56
CA GLN A 9 -25.69 1.42 7.12
C GLN A 9 -24.49 2.31 6.82
N CYS A 10 -23.42 2.17 7.60
CA CYS A 10 -22.17 2.87 7.36
C CYS A 10 -21.60 2.35 6.05
N VAL A 11 -21.80 3.12 4.98
CA VAL A 11 -21.20 2.88 3.67
C VAL A 11 -19.81 3.50 3.72
N ILE A 12 -18.78 2.69 3.50
CA ILE A 12 -17.45 3.19 3.20
C ILE A 12 -17.41 3.45 1.70
N ASP A 13 -17.33 4.72 1.34
CA ASP A 13 -16.98 5.10 -0.02
C ASP A 13 -15.52 4.68 -0.29
N GLY A 14 -15.28 4.08 -1.47
CA GLY A 14 -13.92 3.83 -1.91
C GLY A 14 -13.16 5.13 -2.19
N LEU A 15 -11.87 5.00 -2.48
CA LEU A 15 -11.05 6.16 -2.76
C LEU A 15 -11.27 6.66 -4.19
N PHE A 16 -10.94 7.93 -4.41
CA PHE A 16 -10.86 8.48 -5.75
C PHE A 16 -9.46 8.23 -6.31
N LYS A 17 -9.41 7.63 -7.51
CA LYS A 17 -8.19 7.22 -8.20
C LYS A 17 -8.06 7.96 -9.52
N GLN A 18 -7.20 8.96 -9.57
CA GLN A 18 -7.00 9.77 -10.76
C GLN A 18 -5.81 9.29 -11.58
N TRP A 19 -6.03 9.13 -12.87
CA TRP A 19 -4.98 8.83 -13.84
C TRP A 19 -4.10 10.07 -14.06
N ILE A 20 -2.79 9.92 -13.93
CA ILE A 20 -1.81 11.02 -14.04
C ILE A 20 -1.38 11.27 -15.50
N PRO A 21 -1.00 10.24 -16.30
CA PRO A 21 -0.53 10.47 -17.66
C PRO A 21 -1.61 11.05 -18.58
N ASN A 22 -1.19 11.89 -19.51
CA ASN A 22 -2.06 12.36 -20.59
C ASN A 22 -1.34 12.23 -21.92
N THR A 23 -2.07 12.49 -22.99
CA THR A 23 -1.59 12.48 -24.37
C THR A 23 -1.82 13.85 -25.04
N ASN A 24 -1.96 14.90 -24.24
CA ASN A 24 -2.20 16.26 -24.73
C ASN A 24 -1.02 16.72 -25.60
N PHE A 25 -1.35 17.47 -26.66
CA PHE A 25 -0.38 18.00 -27.61
C PHE A 25 0.57 19.02 -26.97
N GLU A 26 0.07 19.83 -26.03
CA GLU A 26 0.84 20.90 -25.38
C GLU A 26 1.69 20.42 -24.17
N THR A 27 1.67 19.12 -23.87
CA THR A 27 2.43 18.56 -22.75
C THR A 27 3.83 18.16 -23.21
N GLY A 28 4.88 18.85 -22.73
CA GLY A 28 6.27 18.58 -23.12
C GLY A 28 6.71 17.13 -22.98
N SER A 29 6.30 16.43 -21.91
CA SER A 29 6.66 15.02 -21.65
C SER A 29 6.04 14.02 -22.63
N ASN A 30 5.15 14.46 -23.51
CA ASN A 30 4.61 13.66 -24.60
C ASN A 30 5.47 13.76 -25.87
N TRP A 31 6.53 14.55 -25.87
CA TRP A 31 7.42 14.75 -27.00
C TRP A 31 8.85 14.37 -26.66
N ASP A 32 9.58 13.91 -27.69
CA ASP A 32 11.01 13.63 -27.58
C ASP A 32 11.75 14.87 -27.05
N ARG A 33 12.71 14.67 -26.16
CA ARG A 33 13.46 15.73 -25.44
C ARG A 33 12.61 16.67 -24.58
N ASN A 34 11.38 16.27 -24.25
CA ASN A 34 10.49 17.03 -23.37
C ASN A 34 10.12 18.41 -23.95
N GLN A 35 10.03 18.53 -25.28
CA GLN A 35 9.83 19.79 -26.00
C GLN A 35 8.67 19.69 -26.99
N THR A 36 7.66 20.55 -26.83
CA THR A 36 6.52 20.64 -27.74
C THR A 36 6.91 21.23 -29.10
N PRO A 37 6.15 20.97 -30.17
CA PRO A 37 6.35 21.60 -31.47
C PRO A 37 6.21 23.13 -31.36
N CYS A 38 7.15 23.87 -31.94
CA CYS A 38 7.08 25.33 -32.10
C CYS A 38 6.45 25.71 -33.46
N VAL A 39 6.08 26.98 -33.65
CA VAL A 39 5.49 27.44 -34.93
C VAL A 39 6.49 27.27 -36.07
N GLY A 40 6.08 26.54 -37.11
CA GLY A 40 6.92 26.17 -38.26
C GLY A 40 7.70 24.86 -38.09
N ALA A 41 7.68 24.24 -36.91
CA ALA A 41 8.18 22.89 -36.73
C ALA A 41 7.21 21.86 -37.30
N THR A 42 7.77 20.74 -37.73
CA THR A 42 7.01 19.59 -38.18
C THR A 42 6.68 18.69 -36.99
N ALA A 43 5.40 18.56 -36.65
CA ALA A 43 4.95 17.54 -35.70
C ALA A 43 4.89 16.19 -36.40
N ARG A 44 5.54 15.17 -35.82
CA ARG A 44 5.57 13.80 -36.33
C ARG A 44 5.05 12.81 -35.30
N PHE A 45 4.05 12.03 -35.70
CA PHE A 45 3.49 10.96 -34.89
C PHE A 45 3.95 9.61 -35.45
N GLU A 46 4.90 8.97 -34.76
CA GLU A 46 5.45 7.68 -35.21
C GLU A 46 4.66 6.48 -34.62
N ALA A 47 3.82 6.74 -33.63
CA ALA A 47 2.90 5.74 -33.09
C ALA A 47 1.75 5.48 -34.08
N GLN A 48 1.31 4.23 -34.18
CA GLN A 48 0.18 3.85 -35.05
C GLN A 48 -1.16 4.36 -34.53
N GLU A 49 -1.23 4.72 -33.24
CA GLU A 49 -2.45 5.18 -32.57
C GLU A 49 -2.18 6.34 -31.62
N VAL A 50 -2.97 7.42 -31.72
CA VAL A 50 -2.86 8.62 -30.86
C VAL A 50 -4.25 9.21 -30.59
N ALA A 51 -4.58 9.42 -29.32
CA ALA A 51 -5.65 10.34 -28.93
C ALA A 51 -4.98 11.61 -28.40
N GLY A 52 -5.07 12.75 -29.07
CA GLY A 52 -4.37 13.98 -28.67
C GLY A 52 -5.33 15.14 -28.49
N ARG A 53 -5.30 15.83 -27.35
CA ARG A 53 -6.07 17.06 -27.14
C ARG A 53 -5.19 18.30 -27.33
N GLY A 54 -5.69 19.27 -28.08
CA GLY A 54 -5.01 20.55 -28.32
C GLY A 54 -4.28 20.65 -29.66
N GLY A 55 -3.59 21.78 -29.86
CA GLY A 55 -2.89 22.14 -31.08
C GLY A 55 -3.06 23.63 -31.41
N LYS A 56 -1.94 24.35 -31.54
CA LYS A 56 -1.85 25.68 -32.15
C LYS A 56 -0.60 25.75 -33.02
N GLY A 57 -0.75 26.17 -34.27
CA GLY A 57 0.37 26.57 -35.15
C GLY A 57 1.45 25.50 -35.36
N GLY A 58 1.39 24.80 -36.49
CA GLY A 58 2.42 23.83 -36.88
C GLY A 58 1.97 22.99 -38.07
N GLU A 59 2.91 22.57 -38.91
CA GLU A 59 2.61 21.65 -39.99
C GLU A 59 2.50 20.23 -39.41
N LEU A 60 1.27 19.69 -39.45
CA LEU A 60 1.03 18.30 -39.10
C LEU A 60 1.51 17.41 -40.25
N SER A 61 2.44 16.51 -39.96
CA SER A 61 2.92 15.52 -40.94
C SER A 61 2.88 14.13 -40.32
N TYR A 62 2.63 13.11 -41.16
CA TYR A 62 2.58 11.71 -40.72
C TYR A 62 1.60 11.50 -39.56
N LEU A 63 0.31 11.74 -39.84
CA LEU A 63 -0.74 11.39 -38.89
C LEU A 63 -0.86 9.86 -38.78
N PRO A 64 -1.12 9.32 -37.56
CA PRO A 64 -1.37 7.89 -37.41
C PRO A 64 -2.61 7.48 -38.20
N LEU A 65 -2.65 6.22 -38.63
CA LEU A 65 -3.80 5.67 -39.35
C LEU A 65 -5.06 5.64 -38.48
N ASP A 66 -4.88 5.35 -37.19
CA ASP A 66 -5.95 5.27 -36.21
C ASP A 66 -5.72 6.32 -35.11
N ALA A 67 -6.14 7.56 -35.36
CA ALA A 67 -5.96 8.67 -34.41
C ALA A 67 -7.19 9.54 -34.24
N GLU A 68 -7.27 10.18 -33.08
CA GLU A 68 -8.28 11.18 -32.73
C GLU A 68 -7.60 12.43 -32.18
N PHE A 69 -7.90 13.59 -32.78
CA PHE A 69 -7.50 14.88 -32.22
C PHE A 69 -8.71 15.60 -31.65
N ILE A 70 -8.70 15.82 -30.33
CA ILE A 70 -9.76 16.51 -29.62
C ILE A 70 -9.44 18.01 -29.60
N LEU A 71 -10.16 18.79 -30.40
CA LEU A 71 -10.00 20.24 -30.48
C LEU A 71 -10.92 20.92 -29.46
N GLY A 72 -10.35 21.25 -28.30
CA GLY A 72 -11.04 22.08 -27.30
C GLY A 72 -11.17 23.54 -27.75
N PRO A 73 -11.88 24.39 -26.97
CA PRO A 73 -12.00 25.81 -27.25
C PRO A 73 -10.63 26.48 -27.45
N GLY A 74 -10.41 27.10 -28.62
CA GLY A 74 -9.17 27.79 -28.96
C GLY A 74 -8.05 26.89 -29.50
N ALA A 75 -8.28 25.59 -29.67
CA ALA A 75 -7.40 24.70 -30.41
C ALA A 75 -7.68 24.76 -31.91
N GLY A 76 -6.63 24.71 -32.73
CA GLY A 76 -6.72 24.68 -34.17
C GLY A 76 -5.36 24.57 -34.84
N PHE A 77 -5.34 23.87 -35.97
CA PHE A 77 -4.16 23.79 -36.83
C PHE A 77 -4.30 24.81 -37.96
N GLY A 78 -3.27 25.65 -38.13
CA GLY A 78 -3.18 26.64 -39.20
C GLY A 78 -2.10 26.27 -40.20
N ALA A 79 -2.26 26.71 -41.44
CA ALA A 79 -1.19 26.62 -42.42
C ALA A 79 0.00 27.49 -41.99
N PHE A 80 1.21 27.03 -42.28
CA PHE A 80 2.42 27.80 -42.03
C PHE A 80 2.47 29.03 -42.95
N ASP A 81 2.66 30.22 -42.36
CA ASP A 81 2.66 31.52 -43.05
C ASP A 81 4.07 32.00 -43.46
N GLY A 82 5.11 31.24 -43.11
CA GLY A 82 6.50 31.57 -43.39
C GLY A 82 7.23 32.21 -42.20
N GLU A 83 6.54 32.50 -41.11
CA GLU A 83 7.14 33.08 -39.90
C GLU A 83 7.44 32.01 -38.85
N PHE A 84 8.68 31.97 -38.37
CA PHE A 84 9.11 31.03 -37.32
C PHE A 84 9.11 31.71 -35.95
N ASP A 85 8.77 30.95 -34.92
CA ASP A 85 8.98 31.40 -33.54
C ASP A 85 10.49 31.64 -33.28
N PRO A 86 10.86 32.66 -32.49
CA PRO A 86 12.23 32.86 -32.06
C PRO A 86 12.76 31.61 -31.33
N GLY A 87 13.79 30.97 -31.89
CA GLY A 87 14.37 29.72 -31.37
C GLY A 87 13.83 28.44 -32.01
N CYS A 88 12.95 28.54 -33.00
CA CYS A 88 12.50 27.42 -33.82
C CYS A 88 13.36 27.32 -35.09
N ASP A 89 14.20 26.29 -35.18
CA ASP A 89 15.06 26.09 -36.36
C ASP A 89 14.23 25.64 -37.57
N PRO A 90 14.51 26.14 -38.79
CA PRO A 90 13.91 25.64 -40.01
C PRO A 90 14.14 24.13 -40.18
N GLY A 91 13.07 23.37 -40.40
CA GLY A 91 13.13 21.91 -40.53
C GLY A 91 13.26 21.15 -39.21
N SER A 92 13.02 21.82 -38.07
CA SER A 92 12.88 21.17 -36.78
C SER A 92 11.71 20.17 -36.79
N VAL A 93 11.96 18.98 -36.22
CA VAL A 93 10.96 17.91 -36.13
C VAL A 93 10.74 17.57 -34.66
N ALA A 94 9.52 17.73 -34.21
CA ALA A 94 9.07 17.29 -32.89
C ALA A 94 8.42 15.91 -33.03
N ARG A 95 8.96 14.91 -32.32
CA ARG A 95 8.46 13.53 -32.35
C ARG A 95 7.57 13.25 -31.14
N PHE A 96 6.35 12.80 -31.39
CA PHE A 96 5.44 12.41 -30.31
C PHE A 96 5.83 11.03 -29.75
N LEU A 97 6.05 10.96 -28.45
CA LEU A 97 6.34 9.73 -27.72
C LEU A 97 5.05 8.92 -27.59
N GLY A 98 4.99 7.77 -28.27
CA GLY A 98 3.80 6.91 -28.29
C GLY A 98 3.21 6.64 -26.90
N ALA A 99 1.89 6.73 -26.81
CA ALA A 99 1.17 6.66 -25.54
C ALA A 99 0.91 5.23 -25.04
N GLY A 100 1.19 4.21 -25.85
CA GLY A 100 1.06 2.78 -25.50
C GLY A 100 2.10 2.25 -24.52
N ARG A 101 2.71 3.11 -23.69
CA ARG A 101 3.71 2.73 -22.68
C ARG A 101 3.15 2.71 -21.25
N HIS A 102 1.97 3.29 -21.05
CA HIS A 102 1.39 3.49 -19.72
C HIS A 102 0.45 2.34 -19.37
N SER A 103 0.79 1.61 -18.30
CA SER A 103 0.02 0.46 -17.82
C SER A 103 -0.94 0.85 -16.71
N TRP A 104 -2.16 0.31 -16.74
CA TRP A 104 -3.09 0.42 -15.61
C TRP A 104 -2.46 -0.09 -14.30
N LEU A 105 -1.61 -1.12 -14.39
CA LEU A 105 -1.01 -1.76 -13.22
C LEU A 105 0.23 -1.05 -12.67
N ASP A 106 0.63 0.08 -13.24
CA ASP A 106 1.76 0.85 -12.73
C ASP A 106 1.31 1.76 -11.57
N PRO A 107 1.75 1.50 -10.32
CA PRO A 107 1.39 2.31 -9.15
C PRO A 107 1.79 3.79 -9.25
N THR A 108 2.75 4.12 -10.11
CA THR A 108 3.28 5.49 -10.25
C THR A 108 2.42 6.40 -11.12
N LEU A 109 1.45 5.82 -11.83
CA LEU A 109 0.59 6.54 -12.78
C LEU A 109 -0.77 6.91 -12.18
N TRP A 110 -0.96 6.65 -10.88
CA TRP A 110 -2.20 6.89 -10.16
C TRP A 110 -2.00 7.82 -8.97
N LEU A 111 -2.95 8.74 -8.81
CA LEU A 111 -3.10 9.61 -7.67
C LEU A 111 -4.30 9.17 -6.84
N SER A 112 -4.18 9.20 -5.51
CA SER A 112 -5.22 8.72 -4.59
C SER A 112 -5.66 9.82 -3.64
N ALA A 113 -6.96 9.95 -3.42
CA ALA A 113 -7.50 10.83 -2.39
C ALA A 113 -8.84 10.35 -1.83
N SER A 114 -9.22 10.90 -0.67
CA SER A 114 -10.51 10.65 0.00
C SER A 114 -11.69 11.39 -0.62
N SER A 115 -11.43 12.48 -1.35
CA SER A 115 -12.45 13.29 -2.00
C SER A 115 -11.97 13.85 -3.33
N LEU A 116 -12.89 14.36 -4.15
CA LEU A 116 -12.56 15.09 -5.38
C LEU A 116 -11.77 16.37 -5.09
N ASP A 117 -12.12 17.08 -4.01
CA ASP A 117 -11.42 18.31 -3.61
C ASP A 117 -9.95 18.01 -3.23
N ASP A 118 -9.71 16.91 -2.51
CA ASP A 118 -8.37 16.45 -2.14
C ASP A 118 -7.55 15.97 -3.37
N LEU A 119 -8.21 15.50 -4.44
CA LEU A 119 -7.52 15.20 -5.70
C LEU A 119 -6.99 16.45 -6.39
N GLU A 120 -7.72 17.57 -6.33
CA GLU A 120 -7.33 18.83 -6.95
C GLU A 120 -6.32 19.63 -6.12
N GLN A 121 -6.53 19.69 -4.81
CA GLN A 121 -5.80 20.59 -3.91
C GLN A 121 -4.78 19.86 -3.03
N GLY A 122 -4.88 18.54 -2.93
CA GLY A 122 -4.23 17.77 -1.88
C GLY A 122 -4.90 17.96 -0.51
N PRO A 123 -4.51 17.17 0.51
CA PRO A 123 -3.41 16.21 0.48
C PRO A 123 -3.76 14.88 -0.20
N HIS A 124 -2.82 14.33 -0.96
CA HIS A 124 -2.96 13.00 -1.54
C HIS A 124 -2.60 11.92 -0.51
N LEU A 125 -3.28 10.78 -0.60
CA LEU A 125 -3.10 9.66 0.33
C LEU A 125 -1.90 8.80 -0.08
N PHE A 126 -1.14 8.38 0.92
CA PHE A 126 -0.13 7.33 0.78
C PHE A 126 -0.80 5.95 0.89
N SER A 127 -0.36 5.01 0.06
CA SER A 127 -0.88 3.64 0.03
C SER A 127 0.26 2.69 -0.35
N VAL A 128 0.13 1.42 0.04
CA VAL A 128 1.04 0.36 -0.44
C VAL A 128 0.87 0.12 -1.93
N ASP A 129 1.86 -0.44 -2.60
CA ASP A 129 1.91 -0.55 -4.07
C ASP A 129 0.66 -1.22 -4.70
N GLU A 130 0.14 -2.31 -4.12
CA GLU A 130 -1.10 -2.99 -4.56
C GLU A 130 -2.35 -2.11 -4.46
N GLU A 131 -2.35 -1.16 -3.52
CA GLU A 131 -3.48 -0.27 -3.23
C GLU A 131 -3.30 1.11 -3.86
N ARG A 132 -2.16 1.40 -4.52
CA ARG A 132 -1.95 2.65 -5.25
C ARG A 132 -2.71 2.66 -6.56
N ILE A 133 -2.74 1.52 -7.26
CA ILE A 133 -3.63 1.31 -8.40
C ILE A 133 -5.10 1.21 -7.92
N PRO A 134 -6.10 1.38 -8.80
CA PRO A 134 -7.50 1.28 -8.40
C PRO A 134 -7.88 -0.07 -7.78
N CYS A 135 -8.57 -0.02 -6.65
CA CYS A 135 -9.19 -1.17 -5.99
C CYS A 135 -10.64 -1.36 -6.47
N ARG A 136 -11.24 -2.50 -6.10
CA ARG A 136 -12.59 -2.88 -6.54
C ARG A 136 -13.67 -1.85 -6.22
N HIS A 137 -13.57 -1.19 -5.07
CA HIS A 137 -14.59 -0.24 -4.60
C HIS A 137 -14.26 1.23 -4.93
N ASP A 138 -13.19 1.49 -5.67
CA ASP A 138 -12.72 2.85 -5.95
C ASP A 138 -13.44 3.51 -7.13
N ASP A 139 -13.51 4.84 -7.09
CA ASP A 139 -14.00 5.68 -8.17
C ASP A 139 -12.81 6.13 -9.04
N VAL A 140 -12.73 5.62 -10.27
CA VAL A 140 -11.64 5.94 -11.21
C VAL A 140 -11.96 7.21 -11.99
N ILE A 141 -10.97 8.10 -12.12
CA ILE A 141 -11.12 9.38 -12.81
C ILE A 141 -10.04 9.54 -13.88
N PHE A 142 -10.49 9.67 -15.11
CA PHE A 142 -9.71 10.24 -16.19
C PHE A 142 -10.09 11.71 -16.35
N PRO A 143 -9.16 12.67 -16.15
CA PRO A 143 -9.49 14.09 -16.14
C PRO A 143 -10.18 14.54 -17.44
N ALA A 144 -11.34 15.20 -17.32
CA ALA A 144 -12.22 15.50 -18.45
C ALA A 144 -11.57 16.36 -19.55
N GLU A 145 -10.72 17.31 -19.15
CA GLU A 145 -10.02 18.23 -20.06
C GLU A 145 -8.67 17.71 -20.56
N THR A 146 -8.47 16.39 -20.50
CA THR A 146 -7.27 15.74 -21.03
C THR A 146 -7.64 14.66 -22.04
N SER A 147 -6.70 14.28 -22.90
CA SER A 147 -6.73 13.00 -23.60
C SER A 147 -5.78 12.04 -22.89
N PHE A 148 -6.06 10.75 -22.95
CA PHE A 148 -5.21 9.73 -22.34
C PHE A 148 -5.21 8.46 -23.18
N ARG A 149 -4.27 7.58 -22.84
CA ARG A 149 -4.25 6.20 -23.31
C ARG A 149 -3.68 5.29 -22.22
N VAL A 150 -4.34 4.17 -21.97
CA VAL A 150 -4.00 3.23 -20.89
C VAL A 150 -4.05 1.78 -21.37
N ASP A 151 -3.03 1.00 -21.03
CA ASP A 151 -3.01 -0.45 -21.24
C ASP A 151 -3.76 -1.16 -20.12
N VAL A 152 -4.90 -1.78 -20.46
CA VAL A 152 -5.69 -2.64 -19.57
C VAL A 152 -5.19 -4.09 -19.55
N GLY A 153 -4.07 -4.36 -20.22
CA GLY A 153 -3.19 -5.52 -20.17
C GLY A 153 -3.67 -6.73 -20.96
N SER A 154 -3.32 -7.93 -20.50
CA SER A 154 -3.41 -9.14 -21.33
C SER A 154 -4.81 -9.76 -21.38
N ALA A 155 -5.07 -10.52 -22.45
CA ALA A 155 -6.32 -11.25 -22.64
C ALA A 155 -6.68 -12.16 -21.45
N GLY A 156 -7.95 -12.14 -21.07
CA GLY A 156 -8.48 -12.91 -19.93
C GLY A 156 -8.38 -12.19 -18.58
N ARG A 157 -7.69 -11.05 -18.49
CA ARG A 157 -7.70 -10.19 -17.30
C ARG A 157 -8.96 -9.35 -17.26
N THR A 158 -9.62 -9.29 -16.11
CA THR A 158 -10.74 -8.38 -15.85
C THR A 158 -10.35 -7.44 -14.72
N ILE A 159 -10.43 -6.13 -14.96
CA ILE A 159 -10.32 -5.08 -13.95
C ILE A 159 -11.76 -4.68 -13.60
N GLU A 160 -12.07 -4.67 -12.31
CA GLU A 160 -13.37 -4.27 -11.79
C GLU A 160 -13.17 -3.15 -10.79
N VAL A 161 -13.93 -2.07 -10.93
CA VAL A 161 -13.91 -0.89 -10.05
C VAL A 161 -15.34 -0.43 -9.78
N ARG A 162 -15.54 0.51 -8.85
CA ARG A 162 -16.91 0.98 -8.53
C ARG A 162 -17.51 1.80 -9.65
N SER A 163 -16.71 2.70 -10.19
CA SER A 163 -17.10 3.56 -11.29
C SER A 163 -15.89 4.03 -12.08
N VAL A 164 -16.13 4.51 -13.30
CA VAL A 164 -15.10 5.15 -14.12
C VAL A 164 -15.66 6.46 -14.67
N SER A 165 -14.94 7.57 -14.51
CA SER A 165 -15.29 8.86 -15.10
C SER A 165 -14.37 9.14 -16.29
N ILE A 166 -14.95 9.32 -17.47
CA ILE A 166 -14.24 9.53 -18.73
C ILE A 166 -14.89 10.73 -19.42
N LEU A 167 -14.09 11.72 -19.84
CA LEU A 167 -14.58 12.92 -20.52
C LEU A 167 -15.73 13.63 -19.77
N GLY A 168 -15.69 13.62 -18.43
CA GLY A 168 -16.72 14.21 -17.56
C GLY A 168 -17.99 13.36 -17.39
N GLN A 169 -18.10 12.22 -18.05
CA GLN A 169 -19.19 11.27 -17.88
C GLN A 169 -18.80 10.17 -16.89
N LYS A 170 -19.62 9.96 -15.84
CA LYS A 170 -19.44 8.89 -14.85
C LYS A 170 -20.21 7.63 -15.27
N PHE A 171 -19.51 6.53 -15.43
CA PHE A 171 -20.04 5.21 -15.74
C PHE A 171 -20.14 4.38 -14.46
N THR A 172 -21.36 3.97 -14.11
CA THR A 172 -21.67 3.11 -12.95
C THR A 172 -22.41 1.84 -13.34
N ARG A 173 -22.70 1.67 -14.64
CA ARG A 173 -23.40 0.52 -15.21
C ARG A 173 -22.51 -0.11 -16.27
N GLU A 174 -22.39 -1.43 -16.22
CA GLU A 174 -21.50 -2.16 -17.13
C GLU A 174 -21.92 -2.01 -18.58
N GLU A 175 -23.22 -2.02 -18.86
CA GLU A 175 -23.76 -1.84 -20.22
C GLU A 175 -23.28 -0.54 -20.86
N ASP A 176 -23.38 0.59 -20.15
CA ASP A 176 -22.99 1.91 -20.64
C ASP A 176 -21.47 1.99 -20.88
N LEU A 177 -20.68 1.45 -19.95
CA LEU A 177 -19.22 1.42 -20.09
C LEU A 177 -18.81 0.53 -21.26
N SER A 178 -19.44 -0.64 -21.42
CA SER A 178 -19.13 -1.56 -22.50
C SER A 178 -19.45 -0.96 -23.88
N GLU A 179 -20.56 -0.20 -23.97
CA GLU A 179 -20.92 0.54 -25.18
C GLU A 179 -19.84 1.58 -25.51
N TYR A 180 -19.40 2.35 -24.50
CA TYR A 180 -18.34 3.34 -24.66
C TYR A 180 -17.01 2.71 -25.10
N LEU A 181 -16.56 1.64 -24.43
CA LEU A 181 -15.33 0.91 -24.77
C LEU A 181 -15.38 0.30 -26.18
N GLY A 182 -16.59 -0.01 -26.66
CA GLY A 182 -16.86 -0.46 -28.02
C GLY A 182 -16.83 0.63 -29.09
N THR A 183 -16.73 1.91 -28.73
CA THR A 183 -16.58 3.01 -29.70
C THR A 183 -15.16 3.11 -30.24
N SER A 184 -14.96 3.89 -31.31
CA SER A 184 -13.61 4.16 -31.82
C SER A 184 -12.75 4.91 -30.80
N SER A 185 -13.30 5.93 -30.12
CA SER A 185 -12.60 6.69 -29.08
C SER A 185 -12.26 5.80 -27.88
N GLY A 186 -13.20 4.94 -27.45
CA GLY A 186 -12.97 3.97 -26.37
C GLY A 186 -11.80 3.03 -26.66
N ARG A 187 -11.74 2.45 -27.87
CA ARG A 187 -10.61 1.59 -28.31
C ARG A 187 -9.27 2.33 -28.44
N LEU A 188 -9.29 3.62 -28.75
CA LEU A 188 -8.08 4.44 -28.81
C LEU A 188 -7.55 4.79 -27.41
N GLN A 189 -8.43 4.98 -26.44
CA GLN A 189 -8.07 5.33 -25.06
C GLN A 189 -7.71 4.10 -24.23
N PHE A 190 -8.45 3.00 -24.39
CA PHE A 190 -8.24 1.74 -23.66
C PHE A 190 -7.78 0.68 -24.64
N TRP A 191 -6.58 0.16 -24.42
CA TRP A 191 -6.00 -0.87 -25.29
C TRP A 191 -5.43 -2.02 -24.47
N GLY A 192 -5.08 -3.11 -25.16
CA GLY A 192 -4.72 -4.38 -24.54
C GLY A 192 -5.82 -5.43 -24.75
N GLY A 193 -5.55 -6.67 -24.36
CA GLY A 193 -6.51 -7.77 -24.39
C GLY A 193 -7.40 -7.88 -23.14
N GLY A 194 -7.10 -7.13 -22.08
CA GLY A 194 -7.89 -7.14 -20.84
C GLY A 194 -9.25 -6.46 -20.98
N SER A 195 -10.12 -6.66 -19.99
CA SER A 195 -11.42 -6.01 -19.88
C SER A 195 -11.51 -5.10 -18.66
N LEU A 196 -12.33 -4.06 -18.76
CA LEU A 196 -12.65 -3.13 -17.68
C LEU A 196 -14.16 -3.16 -17.43
N ARG A 197 -14.56 -3.33 -16.17
CA ARG A 197 -15.95 -3.41 -15.72
C ARG A 197 -16.19 -2.49 -14.54
N VAL A 198 -17.46 -2.18 -14.32
CA VAL A 198 -17.92 -1.41 -13.16
C VAL A 198 -18.94 -2.20 -12.35
N ASP A 199 -18.79 -2.18 -11.03
CA ASP A 199 -19.75 -2.69 -10.05
C ASP A 199 -20.01 -1.61 -9.00
N PRO A 200 -21.15 -0.91 -9.02
CA PRO A 200 -21.43 0.20 -8.12
C PRO A 200 -21.65 -0.23 -6.66
N THR A 201 -21.54 -1.52 -6.34
CA THR A 201 -21.72 -2.05 -4.99
C THR A 201 -20.71 -1.44 -4.02
N PRO A 202 -21.18 -0.70 -3.00
CA PRO A 202 -20.29 -0.08 -2.03
C PRO A 202 -19.64 -1.10 -1.09
N CYS A 203 -18.56 -0.69 -0.41
CA CYS A 203 -18.06 -1.44 0.73
C CYS A 203 -19.00 -1.24 1.93
N SER A 204 -19.74 -2.29 2.29
CA SER A 204 -20.72 -2.24 3.39
C SER A 204 -20.17 -2.70 4.74
N ASP A 205 -18.88 -3.02 4.81
CA ASP A 205 -18.19 -3.45 6.03
C ASP A 205 -17.49 -2.23 6.66
N PRO A 206 -17.88 -1.78 7.87
CA PRO A 206 -17.26 -0.64 8.55
C PRO A 206 -15.77 -0.85 8.85
N SER A 207 -15.30 -2.09 8.92
CA SER A 207 -13.86 -2.37 9.07
C SER A 207 -13.06 -2.22 7.77
N GLY A 208 -13.74 -1.91 6.66
CA GLY A 208 -13.18 -1.79 5.33
C GLY A 208 -13.27 -3.09 4.53
N CYS A 209 -12.90 -2.96 3.25
CA CYS A 209 -12.87 -4.06 2.28
C CYS A 209 -11.44 -4.29 1.78
N LEU A 210 -11.15 -5.52 1.39
CA LEU A 210 -9.90 -5.84 0.71
C LEU A 210 -9.86 -5.14 -0.66
N CYS A 211 -8.68 -4.68 -1.07
CA CYS A 211 -8.52 -3.98 -2.34
C CYS A 211 -8.90 -4.83 -3.58
N GLY A 212 -8.63 -6.14 -3.54
CA GLY A 212 -8.92 -7.07 -4.63
C GLY A 212 -7.77 -7.28 -5.62
N ASN A 213 -6.62 -6.63 -5.41
CA ASN A 213 -5.48 -6.67 -6.34
C ASN A 213 -4.41 -7.74 -6.00
N THR A 214 -4.62 -8.57 -4.99
CA THR A 214 -3.59 -9.51 -4.49
C THR A 214 -3.09 -10.49 -5.56
N GLU A 215 -3.98 -10.99 -6.43
CA GLU A 215 -3.58 -11.87 -7.54
C GLU A 215 -2.78 -11.14 -8.63
N LEU A 216 -2.92 -9.81 -8.71
CA LEU A 216 -2.23 -8.94 -9.66
C LEU A 216 -0.87 -8.44 -9.15
N ARG A 217 -0.51 -8.71 -7.89
CA ARG A 217 0.76 -8.23 -7.29
C ARG A 217 1.98 -8.48 -8.18
N PRO A 218 2.20 -9.68 -8.76
CA PRO A 218 3.39 -9.92 -9.58
C PRO A 218 3.48 -8.97 -10.79
N GLN A 219 2.35 -8.68 -11.44
CA GLN A 219 2.32 -7.78 -12.59
C GLN A 219 2.42 -6.31 -12.17
N ILE A 220 1.83 -5.94 -11.03
CA ILE A 220 1.95 -4.60 -10.44
C ILE A 220 3.41 -4.30 -10.12
N CYS A 221 4.10 -5.23 -9.44
CA CYS A 221 5.51 -5.05 -9.10
C CYS A 221 6.41 -5.04 -10.34
N ALA A 222 6.11 -5.86 -11.36
CA ALA A 222 6.83 -5.80 -12.63
C ALA A 222 6.68 -4.44 -13.33
N ALA A 223 5.46 -3.88 -13.36
CA ALA A 223 5.19 -2.56 -13.92
C ALA A 223 5.94 -1.45 -13.15
N LEU A 224 5.87 -1.48 -11.82
CA LEU A 224 6.58 -0.52 -10.95
C LEU A 224 8.09 -0.53 -11.19
N LEU A 225 8.71 -1.72 -11.23
CA LEU A 225 10.15 -1.85 -11.42
C LEU A 225 10.59 -1.45 -12.83
N GLN A 226 9.74 -1.68 -13.84
CA GLN A 226 10.00 -1.22 -15.20
C GLN A 226 10.01 0.32 -15.27
N SER A 227 9.08 0.98 -14.58
CA SER A 227 8.97 2.45 -14.55
C SER A 227 10.06 3.12 -13.72
N ASN A 228 10.64 2.43 -12.73
CA ASN A 228 11.83 2.89 -11.99
C ASN A 228 13.12 2.73 -12.80
N ALA A 229 13.14 3.24 -14.04
CA ALA A 229 14.24 3.12 -15.01
C ALA A 229 14.70 1.66 -15.26
N GLY A 230 13.79 0.68 -15.09
CA GLY A 230 14.10 -0.75 -15.18
C GLY A 230 15.02 -1.26 -14.05
N GLY A 231 15.14 -0.51 -12.95
CA GLY A 231 16.04 -0.82 -11.85
C GLY A 231 15.45 -1.80 -10.83
N PRO A 232 16.30 -2.51 -10.07
CA PRO A 232 15.86 -3.29 -8.92
C PRO A 232 15.30 -2.38 -7.81
N CYS A 233 14.65 -2.99 -6.81
CA CYS A 233 14.26 -2.28 -5.59
C CYS A 233 15.43 -1.47 -4.99
N PRO A 234 15.15 -0.26 -4.46
CA PRO A 234 16.18 0.61 -3.93
C PRO A 234 16.89 -0.04 -2.74
N ARG A 235 18.18 0.25 -2.57
CA ARG A 235 18.93 -0.20 -1.40
C ARG A 235 18.55 0.64 -0.18
N LEU A 236 18.22 -0.04 0.90
CA LEU A 236 17.79 0.58 2.15
C LEU A 236 18.95 0.71 3.14
N SER A 237 18.85 1.69 4.04
CA SER A 237 19.88 2.00 5.05
C SER A 237 19.47 1.64 6.49
N CYS A 238 18.24 1.17 6.70
CA CYS A 238 17.78 0.71 8.00
C CYS A 238 18.29 -0.71 8.33
N GLN A 239 18.26 -1.08 9.61
CA GLN A 239 18.81 -2.35 10.09
C GLN A 239 17.95 -3.55 9.68
N VAL A 240 16.63 -3.41 9.82
CA VAL A 240 15.65 -4.45 9.52
C VAL A 240 14.61 -3.88 8.55
N PRO A 241 14.84 -4.00 7.23
CA PRO A 241 13.83 -3.65 6.25
C PRO A 241 12.50 -4.37 6.48
N LEU A 242 11.39 -3.68 6.22
CA LEU A 242 10.03 -4.21 6.39
C LEU A 242 9.37 -4.44 5.04
N MET A 243 8.53 -5.48 4.97
CA MET A 243 7.76 -5.83 3.78
C MET A 243 6.25 -5.87 4.14
N PRO A 244 5.57 -4.71 4.15
CA PRO A 244 4.13 -4.68 4.41
C PRO A 244 3.34 -5.50 3.39
N VAL A 245 2.17 -6.00 3.77
CA VAL A 245 1.25 -6.64 2.83
C VAL A 245 0.86 -5.61 1.78
N GLY A 246 0.98 -5.98 0.51
CA GLY A 246 0.67 -5.10 -0.61
C GLY A 246 1.86 -4.33 -1.19
N GLN A 247 3.03 -4.39 -0.58
CA GLN A 247 4.20 -3.64 -1.04
C GLN A 247 5.08 -4.48 -1.99
N CYS A 248 5.73 -3.85 -2.98
CA CYS A 248 6.61 -4.54 -3.94
C CYS A 248 8.08 -4.57 -3.54
N CYS A 249 8.54 -3.53 -2.85
CA CYS A 249 9.90 -3.42 -2.33
C CYS A 249 9.90 -3.27 -0.81
N GLU A 250 10.93 -3.76 -0.16
CA GLU A 250 11.12 -3.47 1.26
C GLU A 250 11.18 -1.96 1.52
N MET A 251 10.90 -1.54 2.75
CA MET A 251 10.94 -0.15 3.17
C MET A 251 11.50 0.03 4.58
N CYS A 252 11.89 1.26 4.90
CA CYS A 252 12.24 1.67 6.26
C CYS A 252 11.08 2.42 6.91
N GLY A 253 10.74 2.11 8.16
CA GLY A 253 9.68 2.76 8.92
C GLY A 253 9.08 1.84 9.97
N ALA A 254 7.75 1.84 10.07
CA ALA A 254 7.01 0.99 11.00
C ALA A 254 5.76 0.41 10.33
N VAL A 255 5.41 -0.82 10.72
CA VAL A 255 4.18 -1.50 10.31
C VAL A 255 3.46 -1.93 11.58
N LEU A 256 2.24 -1.42 11.78
CA LEU A 256 1.36 -1.86 12.83
C LEU A 256 0.32 -2.81 12.25
N THR A 257 -0.06 -3.79 13.05
CA THR A 257 -1.17 -4.71 12.76
C THR A 257 -2.14 -4.66 13.92
N LEU A 258 -3.42 -4.51 13.61
CA LEU A 258 -4.51 -4.49 14.58
C LEU A 258 -5.44 -5.68 14.38
N GLU A 259 -5.73 -6.38 15.47
CA GLU A 259 -6.94 -7.21 15.57
C GLU A 259 -8.09 -6.30 16.01
N TYR A 260 -9.25 -6.46 15.38
CA TYR A 260 -10.40 -5.57 15.56
C TYR A 260 -11.67 -6.34 15.89
N THR A 261 -12.61 -5.66 16.54
CA THR A 261 -13.94 -6.18 16.86
C THR A 261 -14.97 -5.71 15.83
N THR A 262 -16.21 -6.18 15.96
CA THR A 262 -17.33 -5.73 15.11
C THR A 262 -17.65 -4.24 15.21
N ASP A 263 -17.16 -3.56 16.24
CA ASP A 263 -17.40 -2.14 16.49
C ASP A 263 -16.34 -1.23 15.82
N PHE A 264 -15.32 -1.81 15.19
CA PHE A 264 -14.28 -1.06 14.51
C PHE A 264 -14.79 -0.39 13.24
N ASP A 265 -14.45 0.89 13.11
CA ASP A 265 -14.76 1.72 11.96
C ASP A 265 -13.45 2.28 11.39
N LEU A 266 -13.09 1.82 10.19
CA LEU A 266 -11.83 2.13 9.52
C LEU A 266 -11.69 3.62 9.21
N GLU A 267 -12.74 4.25 8.67
CA GLU A 267 -12.70 5.65 8.27
C GLU A 267 -12.68 6.57 9.49
N ARG A 268 -13.45 6.24 10.53
CA ARG A 268 -13.42 6.95 11.80
C ARG A 268 -12.04 6.88 12.44
N TYR A 269 -11.40 5.70 12.42
CA TYR A 269 -10.07 5.54 13.00
C TYR A 269 -9.00 6.22 12.14
N ARG A 270 -9.07 6.12 10.80
CA ARG A 270 -8.21 6.87 9.87
C ARG A 270 -8.27 8.37 10.13
N ALA A 271 -9.48 8.94 10.23
CA ALA A 271 -9.68 10.36 10.51
C ALA A 271 -9.07 10.77 11.87
N ARG A 272 -9.20 9.93 12.91
CA ARG A 272 -8.54 10.14 14.20
C ARG A 272 -7.02 10.21 14.05
N LEU A 273 -6.42 9.23 13.36
CA LEU A 273 -4.97 9.16 13.18
C LEU A 273 -4.44 10.40 12.44
N LEU A 274 -5.12 10.80 11.37
CA LEU A 274 -4.78 12.01 10.61
C LEU A 274 -4.83 13.26 11.49
N HIS A 275 -5.96 13.48 12.18
CA HIS A 275 -6.19 14.71 12.93
C HIS A 275 -5.37 14.81 14.23
N THR A 276 -5.18 13.68 14.92
CA THR A 276 -4.57 13.65 16.26
C THR A 276 -3.05 13.49 16.19
N PHE A 277 -2.52 12.84 15.16
CA PHE A 277 -1.10 12.52 15.08
C PHE A 277 -0.44 13.15 13.85
N LEU A 278 -0.86 12.82 12.63
CA LEU A 278 -0.13 13.22 11.42
C LEU A 278 -0.12 14.75 11.20
N ASN A 279 -1.15 15.46 11.67
CA ASN A 279 -1.20 16.92 11.60
C ASN A 279 -0.31 17.62 12.66
N LEU A 280 0.29 16.88 13.60
CA LEU A 280 1.17 17.48 14.60
C LEU A 280 2.56 17.78 14.00
N PRO A 281 3.15 18.96 14.30
CA PRO A 281 4.47 19.33 13.76
C PRO A 281 5.59 18.32 14.04
N GLN A 282 5.51 17.59 15.14
CA GLN A 282 6.47 16.56 15.54
C GLN A 282 6.49 15.33 14.61
N HIS A 283 5.42 15.12 13.83
CA HIS A 283 5.27 14.03 12.86
C HIS A 283 5.30 14.55 11.41
N ALA A 284 5.72 15.80 11.20
CA ALA A 284 5.81 16.38 9.87
C ALA A 284 6.74 15.54 8.97
N GLY A 285 6.26 15.24 7.75
CA GLY A 285 6.99 14.43 6.77
C GLY A 285 6.82 12.92 6.91
N VAL A 286 6.08 12.43 7.92
CA VAL A 286 5.65 11.03 7.99
C VAL A 286 4.40 10.83 7.14
N GLN A 287 4.40 9.79 6.32
CA GLN A 287 3.28 9.34 5.52
C GLN A 287 2.68 8.08 6.16
N MET A 288 1.36 7.90 6.01
CA MET A 288 0.63 6.77 6.58
C MET A 288 -0.32 6.17 5.55
N ALA A 289 -0.34 4.83 5.49
CA ALA A 289 -1.40 4.06 4.85
C ALA A 289 -2.13 3.26 5.94
N ILE A 290 -3.46 3.18 5.87
CA ILE A 290 -4.27 2.31 6.72
C ILE A 290 -5.30 1.58 5.88
N SER A 291 -5.27 0.25 5.92
CA SER A 291 -6.14 -0.60 5.12
C SER A 291 -6.38 -1.95 5.78
N LYS A 292 -7.45 -2.60 5.34
CA LYS A 292 -7.74 -4.00 5.68
C LYS A 292 -7.00 -4.91 4.71
N VAL A 293 -6.20 -5.81 5.25
CA VAL A 293 -5.34 -6.70 4.46
C VAL A 293 -5.56 -8.16 4.84
N GLN A 294 -5.25 -9.04 3.89
CA GLN A 294 -5.28 -10.48 4.08
C GLN A 294 -3.85 -11.00 4.09
N ARG A 295 -3.36 -11.50 5.22
CA ARG A 295 -2.04 -12.14 5.25
C ARG A 295 -2.06 -13.45 4.45
N PRO A 296 -1.02 -13.72 3.65
CA PRO A 296 -0.80 -15.04 3.11
C PRO A 296 -0.63 -16.04 4.26
N PRO A 297 -1.22 -17.24 4.19
CA PRO A 297 -0.97 -18.27 5.19
C PRO A 297 0.52 -18.62 5.23
N ALA A 298 1.09 -18.72 6.44
CA ALA A 298 2.46 -19.18 6.62
C ALA A 298 2.59 -20.60 6.04
N THR A 299 3.69 -20.89 5.35
CA THR A 299 3.93 -22.10 4.53
C THR A 299 3.87 -23.45 5.29
N LEU A 300 3.49 -23.47 6.57
CA LEU A 300 3.43 -24.64 7.45
C LEU A 300 2.12 -24.78 8.24
N GLU A 301 1.14 -23.89 8.05
CA GLU A 301 -0.15 -23.98 8.77
C GLU A 301 -1.13 -24.93 8.04
N PRO A 302 -1.81 -25.86 8.75
CA PRO A 302 -2.87 -26.67 8.17
C PRO A 302 -3.97 -25.80 7.54
N ARG A 303 -4.42 -26.15 6.33
CA ARG A 303 -5.45 -25.46 5.51
C ARG A 303 -6.85 -25.34 6.14
N SER A 304 -7.02 -25.53 7.44
CA SER A 304 -8.35 -25.59 8.08
C SER A 304 -8.95 -24.22 8.44
N HIS A 305 -8.17 -23.13 8.44
CA HIS A 305 -8.70 -21.77 8.59
C HIS A 305 -7.94 -20.82 7.65
N GLN A 306 -8.68 -20.05 6.84
CA GLN A 306 -8.10 -18.85 6.25
C GLN A 306 -7.80 -17.89 7.42
N PRO A 307 -6.60 -17.28 7.48
CA PRO A 307 -6.33 -16.28 8.51
C PRO A 307 -7.39 -15.18 8.42
N GLU A 308 -7.88 -14.68 9.55
CA GLU A 308 -8.81 -13.56 9.54
C GLU A 308 -8.10 -12.32 8.96
N PRO A 309 -8.82 -11.47 8.20
CA PRO A 309 -8.26 -10.22 7.74
C PRO A 309 -7.91 -9.34 8.94
N GLU A 310 -6.87 -8.54 8.79
CA GLU A 310 -6.34 -7.65 9.83
C GLU A 310 -6.26 -6.22 9.31
N ILE A 311 -6.20 -5.23 10.21
CA ILE A 311 -5.95 -3.85 9.82
C ILE A 311 -4.44 -3.60 9.87
N GLN A 312 -3.87 -3.16 8.76
CA GLN A 312 -2.47 -2.81 8.64
C GLN A 312 -2.34 -1.28 8.59
N ILE A 313 -1.43 -0.73 9.40
CA ILE A 313 -0.99 0.66 9.31
C ILE A 313 0.47 0.67 8.91
N VAL A 314 0.79 1.31 7.79
CA VAL A 314 2.16 1.45 7.29
C VAL A 314 2.59 2.90 7.47
N LEU A 315 3.72 3.10 8.13
CA LEU A 315 4.32 4.41 8.37
C LEU A 315 5.68 4.49 7.67
N ALA A 316 5.87 5.54 6.88
CA ALA A 316 7.11 5.82 6.16
C ALA A 316 7.51 7.28 6.38
N ASP A 317 8.80 7.58 6.39
CA ASP A 317 9.30 8.95 6.33
C ASP A 317 10.26 9.12 5.15
N ALA A 318 10.46 10.37 4.71
CA ALA A 318 11.37 10.71 3.62
C ALA A 318 12.83 10.85 4.06
N LEU A 319 13.19 10.44 5.30
CA LEU A 319 14.55 10.52 5.79
C LEU A 319 15.43 9.47 5.10
N VAL A 320 16.71 9.79 4.93
CA VAL A 320 17.67 8.95 4.21
C VAL A 320 18.85 8.56 5.09
N GLY A 321 19.59 7.54 4.68
CA GLY A 321 20.77 7.07 5.40
C GLY A 321 20.42 6.51 6.78
N PRO A 322 21.22 6.78 7.83
CA PRO A 322 21.04 6.17 9.16
C PRO A 322 19.80 6.67 9.92
N GLU A 323 19.12 7.70 9.40
CA GLU A 323 17.89 8.26 9.98
C GLU A 323 16.62 7.75 9.30
N ALA A 324 16.74 7.00 8.20
CA ALA A 324 15.61 6.46 7.46
C ALA A 324 14.67 5.65 8.36
N GLY A 325 13.38 6.02 8.39
CA GLY A 325 12.35 5.34 9.18
C GLY A 325 12.24 5.77 10.64
N ARG A 326 13.16 6.59 11.18
CA ARG A 326 13.15 6.94 12.62
C ARG A 326 11.93 7.76 13.03
N ALA A 327 11.43 8.65 12.17
CA ALA A 327 10.26 9.46 12.49
C ALA A 327 8.99 8.60 12.43
N ALA A 328 8.91 7.72 11.44
CA ALA A 328 7.85 6.71 11.34
C ALA A 328 7.84 5.74 12.53
N GLU A 329 9.00 5.29 13.01
CA GLU A 329 9.11 4.43 14.20
C GLU A 329 8.60 5.09 15.47
N ARG A 330 8.95 6.36 15.70
CA ARG A 330 8.45 7.12 16.86
C ARG A 330 6.93 7.26 16.82
N LEU A 331 6.38 7.62 15.65
CA LEU A 331 4.93 7.67 15.48
C LEU A 331 4.31 6.29 15.73
N GLY A 332 4.90 5.20 15.24
CA GLY A 332 4.40 3.85 15.51
C GLY A 332 4.37 3.50 17.00
N GLN A 333 5.35 3.95 17.79
CA GLN A 333 5.36 3.80 19.24
C GLN A 333 4.24 4.62 19.90
N ASP A 334 4.06 5.87 19.48
CA ASP A 334 3.00 6.73 20.00
C ASP A 334 1.61 6.16 19.70
N LEU A 335 1.41 5.60 18.49
CA LEU A 335 0.16 4.94 18.11
C LEU A 335 -0.09 3.68 18.95
N LEU A 336 0.92 2.84 19.20
CA LEU A 336 0.76 1.70 20.11
C LEU A 336 0.38 2.14 21.53
N GLY A 337 0.97 3.25 22.01
CA GLY A 337 0.60 3.86 23.28
C GLY A 337 -0.87 4.32 23.32
N ASP A 338 -1.35 4.95 22.24
CA ASP A 338 -2.77 5.35 22.11
C ASP A 338 -3.70 4.14 22.06
N ILE A 339 -3.33 3.10 21.32
CA ILE A 339 -4.10 1.84 21.24
C ILE A 339 -4.19 1.18 22.62
N ALA A 340 -3.11 1.17 23.39
CA ALA A 340 -3.11 0.63 24.75
C ALA A 340 -4.05 1.39 25.70
N GLN A 341 -4.24 2.69 25.50
CA GLN A 341 -5.05 3.54 26.39
C GLN A 341 -6.50 3.69 25.93
N HIS A 342 -6.72 3.75 24.61
CA HIS A 342 -7.98 4.16 24.01
C HIS A 342 -8.51 3.18 22.96
N GLY A 343 -7.77 2.11 22.62
CA GLY A 343 -8.10 1.20 21.52
C GLY A 343 -9.46 0.53 21.64
N GLU A 344 -9.86 0.13 22.85
CA GLU A 344 -11.16 -0.49 23.11
C GLU A 344 -12.34 0.39 22.67
N ALA A 345 -12.23 1.71 22.87
CA ALA A 345 -13.27 2.67 22.47
C ALA A 345 -13.42 2.82 20.94
N PHE A 346 -12.46 2.30 20.18
CA PHE A 346 -12.47 2.27 18.71
C PHE A 346 -12.65 0.85 18.16
N GLY A 347 -12.99 -0.13 19.00
CA GLY A 347 -13.15 -1.52 18.56
C GLY A 347 -11.83 -2.22 18.22
N ILE A 348 -10.69 -1.79 18.79
CA ILE A 348 -9.40 -2.44 18.60
C ILE A 348 -9.19 -3.47 19.74
N ALA A 349 -9.03 -4.73 19.38
CA ALA A 349 -8.85 -5.84 20.33
C ALA A 349 -7.37 -6.02 20.72
N SER A 350 -6.46 -5.88 19.77
CA SER A 350 -5.02 -5.95 20.04
C SER A 350 -4.24 -5.21 18.95
N GLY A 351 -3.00 -4.84 19.27
CA GLY A 351 -2.14 -4.12 18.35
C GLY A 351 -0.69 -4.56 18.50
N GLN A 352 -0.01 -4.78 17.39
CA GLN A 352 1.41 -5.10 17.36
C GLN A 352 2.12 -4.21 16.35
N ALA A 353 3.40 -3.91 16.57
CA ALA A 353 4.22 -3.14 15.64
C ALA A 353 5.55 -3.85 15.37
N GLN A 354 5.97 -3.75 14.12
CA GLN A 354 7.30 -4.07 13.64
C GLN A 354 7.96 -2.77 13.18
N THR A 355 9.23 -2.60 13.54
CA THR A 355 10.00 -1.38 13.27
C THR A 355 11.29 -1.70 12.54
N SER A 356 11.81 -0.75 11.79
CA SER A 356 13.03 -0.94 11.03
C SER A 356 14.33 -0.94 11.84
N SER A 357 14.24 -0.62 13.13
CA SER A 357 15.27 -0.89 14.15
C SER A 357 15.29 -2.33 14.63
N GLY A 358 14.33 -3.17 14.20
CA GLY A 358 14.21 -4.57 14.60
C GLY A 358 13.47 -4.79 15.93
N SER A 359 12.94 -3.73 16.54
CA SER A 359 12.11 -3.87 17.73
C SER A 359 10.72 -4.39 17.35
N GLN A 360 10.30 -5.48 17.98
CA GLN A 360 8.93 -5.98 17.94
C GLN A 360 8.23 -5.57 19.22
N MET A 361 7.07 -4.95 19.09
CA MET A 361 6.24 -4.51 20.21
C MET A 361 4.85 -5.11 20.03
N ALA A 362 4.30 -5.69 21.10
CA ALA A 362 2.98 -6.32 21.07
C ALA A 362 2.18 -5.90 22.29
N GLU A 363 0.91 -5.56 22.08
CA GLU A 363 -0.06 -5.24 23.12
C GLU A 363 -1.34 -6.04 22.91
N GLY A 364 -1.86 -6.66 23.97
CA GLY A 364 -3.04 -7.53 23.89
C GLY A 364 -4.03 -7.28 25.01
N HIS A 365 -5.25 -6.85 24.67
CA HIS A 365 -6.39 -6.73 25.59
C HIS A 365 -7.09 -8.06 25.83
N ARG A 366 -6.35 -9.18 25.94
CA ARG A 366 -6.94 -10.32 26.65
C ARG A 366 -7.02 -9.89 28.09
N ALA A 367 -8.25 -9.68 28.57
CA ALA A 367 -8.60 -9.58 29.98
C ALA A 367 -8.00 -10.79 30.71
N ARG A 368 -6.75 -10.64 31.14
CA ARG A 368 -6.14 -11.52 32.12
C ARG A 368 -6.77 -11.10 33.44
N PRO A 369 -7.41 -12.00 34.19
CA PRO A 369 -7.69 -11.70 35.58
C PRO A 369 -6.33 -11.35 36.20
N ALA A 370 -6.22 -10.11 36.68
CA ALA A 370 -5.05 -9.64 37.39
C ALA A 370 -4.88 -10.51 38.64
N GLY A 371 -3.98 -11.49 38.54
CA GLY A 371 -3.69 -12.41 39.62
C GLY A 371 -3.17 -13.74 39.14
N LEU A 372 -1.95 -14.06 39.57
CA LEU A 372 -1.45 -15.42 39.77
C LEU A 372 -0.65 -16.09 38.63
N VAL A 373 0.44 -15.48 38.16
CA VAL A 373 1.60 -16.25 37.67
C VAL A 373 2.92 -15.60 38.11
N ALA A 374 3.15 -15.57 39.42
CA ALA A 374 4.48 -15.39 40.03
C ALA A 374 4.49 -16.00 41.45
N GLY A 375 4.07 -17.26 41.58
CA GLY A 375 3.98 -17.90 42.90
C GLY A 375 3.84 -19.42 42.91
N ILE A 376 3.96 -20.11 41.76
CA ILE A 376 3.80 -21.57 41.72
C ILE A 376 5.16 -22.30 41.79
N SER A 377 6.26 -21.66 41.41
CA SER A 377 7.60 -22.28 41.49
C SER A 377 8.15 -22.33 42.92
N ALA A 378 7.89 -21.32 43.77
CA ALA A 378 8.38 -21.30 45.15
C ALA A 378 7.56 -22.21 46.09
N GLY A 379 6.23 -22.28 45.90
CA GLY A 379 5.35 -23.11 46.73
C GLY A 379 5.55 -24.62 46.53
N LEU A 380 5.79 -25.05 45.29
CA LEU A 380 6.04 -26.47 44.98
C LEU A 380 7.37 -26.95 45.56
N LEU A 381 8.41 -26.12 45.51
CA LEU A 381 9.72 -26.41 46.09
C LEU A 381 9.68 -26.50 47.63
N LEU A 382 8.95 -25.59 48.29
CA LEU A 382 8.76 -25.66 49.75
C LEU A 382 7.94 -26.89 50.16
N GLY A 383 6.88 -27.20 49.40
CA GLY A 383 6.04 -28.39 49.64
C GLY A 383 6.83 -29.70 49.52
N LEU A 384 7.65 -29.82 48.48
CA LEU A 384 8.52 -31.00 48.27
C LEU A 384 9.60 -31.13 49.35
N LEU A 385 10.18 -30.02 49.82
CA LEU A 385 11.14 -30.04 50.93
C LEU A 385 10.50 -30.45 52.25
N LEU A 386 9.28 -30.00 52.55
CA LEU A 386 8.57 -30.37 53.77
C LEU A 386 8.10 -31.82 53.75
N VAL A 387 7.61 -32.32 52.61
CA VAL A 387 7.21 -33.72 52.46
C VAL A 387 8.44 -34.64 52.47
N GLY A 388 9.51 -34.26 51.76
CA GLY A 388 10.77 -35.01 51.75
C GLY A 388 11.44 -35.07 53.13
N GLY A 389 11.51 -33.93 53.84
CA GLY A 389 12.04 -33.86 55.20
C GLY A 389 11.20 -34.62 56.23
N GLY A 390 9.87 -34.52 56.12
CA GLY A 390 8.94 -35.28 56.96
C GLY A 390 9.04 -36.79 56.76
N LEU A 391 9.20 -37.24 55.51
CA LEU A 391 9.40 -38.65 55.17
C LEU A 391 10.75 -39.17 55.69
N LEU A 392 11.82 -38.37 55.59
CA LEU A 392 13.14 -38.74 56.12
C LEU A 392 13.11 -38.91 57.65
N LEU A 393 12.44 -38.01 58.37
CA LEU A 393 12.28 -38.07 59.82
C LEU A 393 11.43 -39.27 60.25
N LEU A 394 10.39 -39.61 59.49
CA LEU A 394 9.58 -40.81 59.73
C LEU A 394 10.36 -42.10 59.48
N LEU A 395 11.23 -42.13 58.46
CA LEU A 395 12.10 -43.27 58.16
C LEU A 395 13.22 -43.44 59.19
N GLN A 396 13.74 -42.34 59.76
CA GLN A 396 14.69 -42.38 60.87
C GLN A 396 14.03 -42.85 62.18
N ARG A 397 12.81 -42.39 62.49
CA ARG A 397 12.06 -42.85 63.66
C ARG A 397 11.63 -44.32 63.57
N LYS A 398 11.43 -44.85 62.37
CA LYS A 398 11.14 -46.28 62.12
C LYS A 398 12.39 -47.15 61.98
N GLY A 399 13.59 -46.60 62.16
CA GLY A 399 14.85 -47.35 62.22
C GLY A 399 15.33 -47.94 60.89
N LEU A 400 14.87 -47.42 59.74
CA LEU A 400 15.15 -47.98 58.41
C LEU A 400 16.38 -47.38 57.72
N ILE A 401 17.03 -46.35 58.29
CA ILE A 401 18.24 -45.73 57.73
C ILE A 401 19.29 -45.59 58.83
N ARG A 402 20.39 -46.35 58.72
CA ARG A 402 21.59 -46.20 59.55
C ARG A 402 22.53 -45.17 58.90
N SER A 403 22.90 -44.14 59.66
CA SER A 403 23.93 -43.17 59.28
C SER A 403 25.28 -43.86 59.10
N LEU A 404 25.87 -43.75 57.91
CA LEU A 404 27.27 -44.10 57.68
C LEU A 404 28.16 -42.99 58.24
N THR A 405 28.90 -43.30 59.30
CA THR A 405 30.02 -42.51 59.79
C THR A 405 31.24 -42.66 58.87
N PRO A 406 32.05 -41.61 58.69
CA PRO A 406 33.26 -41.66 57.85
C PRO A 406 34.46 -42.23 58.63
N SER A 407 35.41 -42.85 57.93
CA SER A 407 36.71 -43.25 58.48
C SER A 407 37.82 -43.09 57.41
N PRO A 408 39.09 -42.82 57.81
CA PRO A 408 40.03 -42.03 57.03
C PRO A 408 41.22 -42.80 56.43
N SER A 409 41.98 -42.05 55.61
CA SER A 409 43.43 -42.15 55.31
C SER A 409 43.99 -43.41 54.64
N ALA A 410 44.57 -43.25 53.43
CA ALA A 410 46.02 -43.13 53.22
C ALA A 410 46.39 -43.07 51.71
N ASN A 411 47.01 -41.96 51.31
CA ASN A 411 48.17 -41.73 50.41
C ASN A 411 48.87 -42.93 49.70
N PRO A 412 49.78 -42.75 48.69
CA PRO A 412 50.30 -41.50 48.07
C PRO A 412 50.60 -41.53 46.54
N PHE A 413 51.11 -40.39 46.03
CA PHE A 413 52.21 -40.21 45.05
C PHE A 413 51.98 -40.05 43.52
N LEU A 414 52.51 -38.90 43.04
CA LEU A 414 53.16 -38.55 41.75
C LEU A 414 52.30 -38.63 40.47
N SER A 415 52.39 -37.75 39.45
CA SER A 415 53.05 -36.46 39.20
C SER A 415 52.79 -36.07 37.73
N CYS A 416 52.93 -34.77 37.41
CA CYS A 416 53.25 -34.19 36.08
C CYS A 416 52.14 -34.20 34.99
N LEU A 417 52.01 -33.26 34.04
CA LEU A 417 52.42 -31.86 33.78
C LEU A 417 51.79 -31.51 32.41
N GLY A 418 51.58 -30.22 32.11
CA GLY A 418 51.35 -29.68 30.74
C GLY A 418 50.01 -28.96 30.59
N SER A 419 49.89 -27.67 30.89
CA SER A 419 50.43 -26.45 30.25
C SER A 419 49.69 -26.03 28.97
N HIS A 420 49.19 -24.80 29.05
CA HIS A 420 48.71 -23.90 28.00
C HIS A 420 49.57 -23.89 26.73
N HIS A 421 48.88 -23.70 25.60
CA HIS A 421 49.07 -22.48 24.81
C HIS A 421 47.72 -21.93 24.34
#